data_AF-A0A947K0K7-F1
#
_entry.id   AF-A0A947K0K7-F1
#
_cell.length_a   1.000
_cell.length_b   1.000
_cell.length_c   1.000
_cell.angle_alpha   90.00
_cell.angle_beta   90.00
_cell.angle_gamma   90.00
#
_symmetry.space_group_name_H-M   'P 1'
#
loop_
_entity.id
_entity.type
_entity.pdbx_description
1 polymer ?
#
loop_
_entity_poly.entity_id
_entity_poly.type
_entity_poly.pdbx_seq_one_letter_code
_entity_poly.pdbx_strand_id
1 'polypeptide(L)'
;MASPPPRPHPLARSGFARNADRMIARMWQHGLTVRPPLDPEFLWRKGSEGFEAADEISIRAPEDVADFRDRLERLCASLNEEAALNALGHTMAYGQLTAAVRKRHALGRLWREQPDLAATPIAPPIVVVGQMRAGTTRLHRLLSADPAHAGTRFCNALDPVPASPDWRPVKSGFTLALARRINPWLDTLHPFGATRVDEEISWLSYALDACAYEAQWRIPSFVAFNETVDPAPIYREFARILRSDAAAMDNAELPRVLKCPQYSEALPALLEQFPDARIVLAQRDHEAVLESSVSMV
;
A
#
# COMPACT_ATOMS: atom_id res chain seq x y z
N MET A 1 18.66 -5.40 17.75
CA MET A 1 17.24 -5.81 17.78
C MET A 1 17.16 -7.11 18.55
N ALA A 2 16.19 -7.26 19.47
CA ALA A 2 15.98 -8.54 20.13
C ALA A 2 15.56 -9.58 19.10
N SER A 3 16.08 -10.82 19.21
CA SER A 3 15.65 -11.91 18.35
C SER A 3 14.13 -12.11 18.47
N PRO A 4 13.42 -12.36 17.36
CA PRO A 4 11.99 -12.62 17.40
C PRO A 4 11.71 -13.86 18.28
N PRO A 5 10.55 -13.94 18.95
CA PRO A 5 10.17 -15.12 19.70
C PRO A 5 10.05 -16.34 18.77
N PRO A 6 10.13 -17.58 19.27
CA PRO A 6 9.91 -18.77 18.43
C PRO A 6 8.54 -18.73 17.72
N ARG A 7 8.50 -19.01 16.41
CA ARG A 7 7.26 -19.17 15.61
C ARG A 7 6.95 -20.67 15.50
N PRO A 8 6.08 -21.24 16.35
CA PRO A 8 5.90 -22.69 16.41
C PRO A 8 5.28 -23.30 15.15
N HIS A 9 4.51 -22.51 14.40
CA HIS A 9 3.96 -22.86 13.09
C HIS A 9 3.65 -21.56 12.33
N PRO A 10 3.66 -21.55 10.99
CA PRO A 10 3.39 -20.34 10.24
C PRO A 10 2.10 -19.58 10.59
N LEU A 11 0.99 -20.25 10.90
CA LEU A 11 -0.24 -19.57 11.33
C LEU A 11 -0.22 -19.04 12.79
N ALA A 12 0.93 -19.06 13.45
CA ALA A 12 1.05 -18.57 14.82
C ALA A 12 0.75 -17.06 14.91
N ARG A 13 -0.12 -16.71 15.86
CA ARG A 13 -0.43 -15.32 16.23
C ARG A 13 0.35 -14.92 17.49
N SER A 14 0.68 -13.64 17.63
CA SER A 14 1.28 -13.15 18.87
C SER A 14 0.28 -13.17 20.03
N GLY A 15 0.77 -13.21 21.27
CA GLY A 15 -0.08 -13.06 22.46
C GLY A 15 -0.82 -11.71 22.47
N PHE A 16 -0.15 -10.64 22.02
CA PHE A 16 -0.74 -9.31 21.90
C PHE A 16 -1.91 -9.29 20.92
N ALA A 17 -1.74 -9.85 19.71
CA ALA A 17 -2.79 -9.92 18.70
C ALA A 17 -4.01 -10.71 19.20
N ARG A 18 -3.81 -11.86 19.87
CA ARG A 18 -4.91 -12.64 20.46
C ARG A 18 -5.65 -11.87 21.56
N ASN A 19 -4.92 -11.10 22.36
CA ASN A 19 -5.52 -10.31 23.44
C ASN A 19 -6.31 -9.13 22.89
N ALA A 20 -5.77 -8.42 21.90
CA ALA A 20 -6.44 -7.34 21.20
C ALA A 20 -7.74 -7.82 20.53
N ASP A 21 -7.68 -8.94 19.80
CA ASP A 21 -8.84 -9.57 19.16
C ASP A 21 -9.96 -9.87 20.19
N ARG A 22 -9.63 -10.57 21.29
CA ARG A 22 -10.61 -10.88 22.35
C ARG A 22 -11.17 -9.63 23.02
N MET A 23 -10.33 -8.62 23.24
CA MET A 23 -10.75 -7.37 23.88
C MET A 23 -11.73 -6.61 22.99
N ILE A 24 -11.42 -6.44 21.71
CA ILE A 24 -12.29 -5.77 20.73
C ILE A 24 -13.63 -6.52 20.62
N ALA A 25 -13.60 -7.85 20.49
CA ALA A 25 -14.81 -8.66 20.44
C ALA A 25 -15.71 -8.46 21.67
N ARG A 26 -15.12 -8.44 22.88
CA ARG A 26 -15.87 -8.17 24.13
C ARG A 26 -16.45 -6.77 24.17
N MET A 27 -15.70 -5.76 23.72
CA MET A 27 -16.21 -4.38 23.68
C MET A 27 -17.44 -4.26 22.78
N TRP A 28 -17.48 -4.98 21.65
CA TRP A 28 -18.66 -5.02 20.78
C TRP A 28 -19.82 -5.81 21.40
N GLN A 29 -19.56 -6.98 21.99
CA GLN A 29 -20.60 -7.79 22.63
C GLN A 29 -21.28 -7.08 23.81
N HIS A 30 -20.52 -6.30 24.58
CA HIS A 30 -21.04 -5.52 25.71
C HIS A 30 -21.54 -4.12 25.32
N GLY A 31 -21.53 -3.76 24.03
CA GLY A 31 -22.02 -2.46 23.55
C GLY A 31 -21.15 -1.26 23.97
N LEU A 32 -19.92 -1.49 24.44
CA LEU A 32 -18.98 -0.41 24.80
C LEU A 32 -18.50 0.36 23.56
N THR A 33 -18.39 -0.34 22.42
CA THR A 33 -18.15 0.25 21.10
C THR A 33 -19.00 -0.47 20.07
N VAL A 34 -19.24 0.17 18.92
CA VAL A 34 -19.95 -0.45 17.80
C VAL A 34 -18.94 -1.11 16.85
N ARG A 35 -19.28 -2.29 16.32
CA ARG A 35 -18.54 -2.87 15.20
C ARG A 35 -18.73 -1.96 13.98
N PRO A 36 -17.69 -1.26 13.50
CA PRO A 36 -17.86 -0.33 12.41
C PRO A 36 -18.25 -1.10 11.13
N PRO A 37 -19.23 -0.66 10.35
CA PRO A 37 -19.59 -1.38 9.12
C PRO A 37 -18.46 -1.27 8.10
N LEU A 38 -18.21 -2.37 7.38
CA LEU A 38 -17.41 -2.37 6.15
C LEU A 38 -18.36 -2.16 4.98
N ASP A 39 -19.00 -1.00 4.98
CA ASP A 39 -19.99 -0.58 4.00
C ASP A 39 -19.41 0.59 3.17
N PRO A 40 -19.50 0.55 1.83
CA PRO A 40 -18.89 1.57 0.98
C PRO A 40 -19.35 2.98 1.29
N GLU A 41 -20.66 3.22 1.48
CA GLU A 41 -21.20 4.56 1.77
C GLU A 41 -20.75 5.06 3.14
N PHE A 42 -20.76 4.19 4.15
CA PHE A 42 -20.29 4.52 5.48
C PHE A 42 -18.80 4.88 5.49
N LEU A 43 -17.98 4.03 4.88
CA LEU A 43 -16.52 4.23 4.77
C LEU A 43 -16.23 5.49 3.97
N TRP A 44 -17.00 5.74 2.90
CA TRP A 44 -16.86 6.95 2.12
C TRP A 44 -17.10 8.18 2.97
N ARG A 45 -18.26 8.26 3.60
CA ARG A 45 -18.66 9.37 4.48
C ARG A 45 -17.61 9.61 5.55
N LYS A 46 -17.07 8.56 6.18
CA LYS A 46 -16.03 8.66 7.20
C LYS A 46 -14.68 9.11 6.65
N GLY A 47 -14.24 8.55 5.53
CA GLY A 47 -12.97 8.92 4.91
C GLY A 47 -12.97 10.35 4.36
N SER A 48 -14.12 10.83 3.89
CA SER A 48 -14.31 12.17 3.33
C SER A 48 -14.57 13.26 4.39
N GLU A 49 -14.66 12.93 5.68
CA GLU A 49 -14.85 13.93 6.74
C GLU A 49 -13.74 14.99 6.72
N GLY A 50 -14.15 16.26 6.56
CA GLY A 50 -13.26 17.42 6.43
C GLY A 50 -12.79 17.73 5.01
N PHE A 51 -13.32 17.05 3.99
CA PHE A 51 -13.02 17.27 2.58
C PHE A 51 -14.22 17.78 1.78
N GLU A 52 -13.92 18.49 0.69
CA GLU A 52 -14.91 18.94 -0.28
C GLU A 52 -15.17 17.84 -1.31
N ALA A 53 -16.36 17.81 -1.93
CA ALA A 53 -16.64 16.88 -3.03
C ALA A 53 -15.67 17.08 -4.21
N ALA A 54 -15.25 18.32 -4.46
CA ALA A 54 -14.25 18.64 -5.47
C ALA A 54 -12.87 18.02 -5.18
N ASP A 55 -12.54 17.71 -3.91
CA ASP A 55 -11.28 17.02 -3.55
C ASP A 55 -11.24 15.57 -4.05
N GLU A 56 -12.38 14.94 -4.32
CA GLU A 56 -12.40 13.61 -4.96
C GLU A 56 -12.01 13.69 -6.44
N ILE A 57 -12.61 14.64 -7.16
CA ILE A 57 -12.43 14.81 -8.60
C ILE A 57 -11.06 15.42 -8.86
N SER A 58 -10.78 16.61 -8.33
CA SER A 58 -9.52 17.33 -8.53
C SER A 58 -9.12 17.34 -10.02
N ILE A 59 -8.02 16.70 -10.36
CA ILE A 59 -7.47 16.52 -11.71
C ILE A 59 -7.72 15.12 -12.30
N ARG A 60 -8.49 14.28 -11.60
CA ARG A 60 -8.77 12.90 -12.02
C ARG A 60 -9.87 12.89 -13.08
N ALA A 61 -9.73 11.97 -14.03
CA ALA A 61 -10.76 11.78 -15.04
C ALA A 61 -12.01 11.11 -14.42
N PRO A 62 -13.21 11.27 -15.00
CA PRO A 62 -14.43 10.64 -14.48
C PRO A 62 -14.32 9.12 -14.32
N GLU A 63 -13.61 8.44 -15.23
CA GLU A 63 -13.34 7.01 -15.15
C GLU A 63 -12.43 6.63 -13.98
N ASP A 64 -11.45 7.47 -13.61
CA ASP A 64 -10.60 7.26 -12.42
C ASP A 64 -11.42 7.35 -11.12
N VAL A 65 -12.46 8.19 -11.14
CA VAL A 65 -13.39 8.35 -10.02
C VAL A 65 -14.31 7.15 -9.91
N ALA A 66 -14.91 6.75 -11.03
CA ALA A 66 -15.81 5.59 -11.07
C ALA A 66 -15.11 4.28 -10.67
N ASP A 67 -13.90 4.04 -11.20
CA ASP A 67 -13.11 2.82 -10.90
C ASP A 67 -12.82 2.68 -9.40
N PHE A 68 -12.41 3.75 -8.72
CA PHE A 68 -12.18 3.71 -7.28
C PHE A 68 -13.43 3.36 -6.48
N ARG A 69 -14.60 3.86 -6.90
CA ARG A 69 -15.87 3.58 -6.23
C ARG A 69 -16.29 2.12 -6.40
N ASP A 70 -16.19 1.58 -7.61
CA ASP A 70 -16.49 0.17 -7.91
C ASP A 70 -15.53 -0.76 -7.15
N ARG A 71 -14.24 -0.44 -7.11
CA ARG A 71 -13.25 -1.18 -6.30
C ARG A 71 -13.59 -1.18 -4.82
N LEU A 72 -13.98 -0.03 -4.25
CA LEU A 72 -14.37 0.05 -2.85
C LEU A 72 -15.60 -0.82 -2.56
N GLU A 73 -16.60 -0.79 -3.44
CA GLU A 73 -17.81 -1.60 -3.33
C GLU A 73 -17.49 -3.09 -3.32
N ARG A 74 -16.74 -3.55 -4.32
CA ARG A 74 -16.36 -4.97 -4.48
C ARG A 74 -15.47 -5.47 -3.35
N LEU A 75 -14.53 -4.65 -2.88
CA LEU A 75 -13.68 -5.01 -1.75
C LEU A 75 -14.48 -5.11 -0.46
N CYS A 76 -15.44 -4.21 -0.22
CA CYS A 76 -16.33 -4.31 0.92
C CYS A 76 -17.21 -5.57 0.87
N ALA A 77 -17.79 -5.90 -0.29
CA ALA A 77 -18.56 -7.12 -0.48
C ALA A 77 -17.73 -8.36 -0.15
N SER A 78 -16.53 -8.46 -0.75
CA SER A 78 -15.57 -9.53 -0.50
C SER A 78 -15.16 -9.64 0.99
N LEU A 79 -14.89 -8.52 1.66
CA LEU A 79 -14.56 -8.53 3.09
C LEU A 79 -15.70 -9.04 3.98
N ASN A 80 -16.94 -8.74 3.62
CA ASN A 80 -18.10 -9.16 4.40
C ASN A 80 -18.50 -10.62 4.14
N GLU A 81 -18.34 -11.11 2.90
CA GLU A 81 -18.87 -12.40 2.46
C GLU A 81 -17.85 -13.54 2.55
N GLU A 82 -16.57 -13.27 2.31
CA GLU A 82 -15.55 -14.34 2.12
C GLU A 82 -14.32 -14.23 3.03
N ALA A 83 -14.00 -13.04 3.57
CA ALA A 83 -12.75 -12.83 4.31
C ALA A 83 -12.69 -13.45 5.72
N ALA A 84 -13.84 -13.80 6.31
CA ALA A 84 -13.94 -14.41 7.64
C ALA A 84 -13.11 -13.68 8.71
N LEU A 85 -13.19 -12.34 8.73
CA LEU A 85 -12.40 -11.50 9.61
C LEU A 85 -12.73 -11.74 11.10
N ASN A 86 -11.69 -11.88 11.91
CA ASN A 86 -11.82 -11.75 13.37
C ASN A 86 -11.97 -10.27 13.77
N ALA A 87 -12.16 -9.98 15.07
CA ALA A 87 -12.46 -8.64 15.52
C ALA A 87 -11.29 -7.67 15.25
N LEU A 88 -10.05 -8.12 15.47
CA LEU A 88 -8.86 -7.32 15.15
C LEU A 88 -8.73 -7.07 13.63
N GLY A 89 -8.91 -8.12 12.82
CA GLY A 89 -8.85 -8.05 11.36
C GLY A 89 -9.90 -7.10 10.79
N HIS A 90 -11.12 -7.15 11.33
CA HIS A 90 -12.20 -6.23 10.98
C HIS A 90 -11.86 -4.78 11.32
N THR A 91 -11.29 -4.52 12.50
CA THR A 91 -10.81 -3.17 12.87
C THR A 91 -9.70 -2.68 11.94
N MET A 92 -8.77 -3.55 11.54
CA MET A 92 -7.71 -3.21 10.61
C MET A 92 -8.25 -2.91 9.20
N ALA A 93 -9.17 -3.72 8.69
CA ALA A 93 -9.84 -3.49 7.41
C ALA A 93 -10.59 -2.16 7.39
N TYR A 94 -11.38 -1.89 8.43
CA TYR A 94 -12.08 -0.60 8.57
C TYR A 94 -11.10 0.59 8.54
N GLY A 95 -10.01 0.50 9.30
CA GLY A 95 -8.99 1.55 9.36
C GLY A 95 -8.28 1.77 8.02
N GLN A 96 -7.91 0.69 7.32
CA GLN A 96 -7.22 0.76 6.03
C GLN A 96 -8.11 1.34 4.92
N LEU A 97 -9.37 0.91 4.82
CA LEU A 97 -10.28 1.43 3.78
C LEU A 97 -10.70 2.87 4.05
N THR A 98 -10.98 3.22 5.30
CA THR A 98 -11.23 4.62 5.68
C THR A 98 -10.02 5.50 5.35
N ALA A 99 -8.80 5.00 5.61
CA ALA A 99 -7.58 5.70 5.26
C ALA A 99 -7.40 5.85 3.75
N ALA A 100 -7.72 4.83 2.94
CA ALA A 100 -7.65 4.92 1.47
C ALA A 100 -8.54 6.04 0.92
N VAL A 101 -9.82 6.08 1.33
CA VAL A 101 -10.73 7.18 0.97
C VAL A 101 -10.17 8.53 1.43
N ARG A 102 -9.70 8.62 2.68
CA ARG A 102 -9.13 9.86 3.21
C ARG A 102 -7.90 10.33 2.43
N LYS A 103 -7.00 9.41 2.06
CA LYS A 103 -5.79 9.73 1.27
C LYS A 103 -6.14 10.16 -0.14
N ARG A 104 -7.14 9.53 -0.77
CA ARG A 104 -7.66 9.96 -2.07
C ARG A 104 -8.11 11.42 -2.05
N HIS A 105 -8.92 11.82 -1.07
CA HIS A 105 -9.33 13.22 -0.92
C HIS A 105 -8.17 14.15 -0.57
N ALA A 106 -7.27 13.75 0.33
CA ALA A 106 -6.13 14.57 0.70
C ALA A 106 -5.18 14.84 -0.47
N LEU A 107 -4.92 13.82 -1.31
CA LEU A 107 -4.17 13.99 -2.56
C LEU A 107 -4.91 14.87 -3.56
N GLY A 108 -6.22 14.71 -3.69
CA GLY A 108 -6.98 15.54 -4.61
C GLY A 108 -7.04 17.01 -4.17
N ARG A 109 -7.13 17.30 -2.86
CA ARG A 109 -6.94 18.66 -2.33
C ARG A 109 -5.56 19.20 -2.68
N LEU A 110 -4.51 18.43 -2.42
CA LEU A 110 -3.14 18.80 -2.75
C LEU A 110 -3.01 19.20 -4.22
N TRP A 111 -3.55 18.40 -5.14
CA TRP A 111 -3.47 18.68 -6.57
C TRP A 111 -4.43 19.78 -7.04
N ARG A 112 -5.50 20.09 -6.30
CA ARG A 112 -6.31 21.28 -6.56
C ARG A 112 -5.57 22.56 -6.19
N GLU A 113 -4.91 22.56 -5.04
CA GLU A 113 -4.17 23.71 -4.53
C GLU A 113 -2.83 23.89 -5.25
N GLN A 114 -2.19 22.80 -5.66
CA GLN A 114 -0.87 22.75 -6.28
C GLN A 114 -0.85 21.73 -7.44
N PRO A 115 -1.51 22.03 -8.57
CA PRO A 115 -1.64 21.10 -9.69
C PRO A 115 -0.31 20.68 -10.32
N ASP A 116 0.69 21.57 -10.28
CA ASP A 116 2.02 21.32 -10.86
C ASP A 116 2.75 20.13 -10.21
N LEU A 117 2.43 19.79 -8.96
CA LEU A 117 3.01 18.62 -8.28
C LEU A 117 2.67 17.31 -8.99
N ALA A 118 1.43 17.16 -9.47
CA ALA A 118 0.98 15.96 -10.17
C ALA A 118 1.56 15.83 -11.59
N ALA A 119 2.04 16.95 -12.15
CA ALA A 119 2.61 17.06 -13.49
C ALA A 119 4.13 17.27 -13.48
N THR A 120 4.79 17.19 -12.32
CA THR A 120 6.24 17.40 -12.20
C THR A 120 6.98 16.45 -13.14
N PRO A 121 7.84 16.96 -14.04
CA PRO A 121 8.74 16.13 -14.84
C PRO A 121 9.66 15.34 -13.91
N ILE A 122 9.85 14.05 -14.18
CA ILE A 122 10.77 13.22 -13.41
C ILE A 122 11.75 12.52 -14.34
N ALA A 123 12.96 12.27 -13.84
CA ALA A 123 13.91 11.42 -14.52
C ALA A 123 13.34 10.00 -14.73
N PRO A 124 13.62 9.34 -15.86
CA PRO A 124 13.07 8.03 -16.15
C PRO A 124 13.39 7.00 -15.05
N PRO A 125 12.37 6.38 -14.44
CA PRO A 125 12.57 5.51 -13.29
C PRO A 125 13.29 4.21 -13.68
N ILE A 126 13.86 3.55 -12.67
CA ILE A 126 14.41 2.21 -12.78
C ILE A 126 13.43 1.27 -12.07
N VAL A 127 12.76 0.39 -12.81
CA VAL A 127 11.75 -0.51 -12.25
C VAL A 127 12.33 -1.90 -12.10
N VAL A 128 12.45 -2.36 -10.86
CA VAL A 128 12.86 -3.73 -10.55
C VAL A 128 11.62 -4.62 -10.55
N VAL A 129 11.57 -5.56 -11.49
CA VAL A 129 10.48 -6.53 -11.66
C VAL A 129 10.98 -7.96 -11.49
N GLY A 130 10.06 -8.90 -11.29
CA GLY A 130 10.37 -10.31 -11.12
C GLY A 130 9.54 -10.94 -10.01
N GLN A 131 9.51 -12.27 -10.00
CA GLN A 131 8.76 -13.05 -9.02
C GLN A 131 9.20 -12.75 -7.59
N MET A 132 8.25 -12.87 -6.65
CA MET A 132 8.60 -12.89 -5.23
C MET A 132 9.68 -13.95 -4.99
N ARG A 133 10.63 -13.68 -4.08
CA ARG A 133 11.78 -14.56 -3.78
C ARG A 133 12.87 -14.65 -4.86
N ALA A 134 12.80 -13.88 -5.95
CA ALA A 134 13.87 -13.77 -6.95
C ALA A 134 15.02 -12.81 -6.56
N GLY A 135 15.02 -12.28 -5.34
CA GLY A 135 16.04 -11.33 -4.87
C GLY A 135 15.78 -9.86 -5.25
N THR A 136 14.58 -9.53 -5.70
CA THR A 136 14.15 -8.17 -6.09
C THR A 136 14.41 -7.13 -4.99
N THR A 137 14.13 -7.44 -3.72
CA THR A 137 14.41 -6.53 -2.58
C THR A 137 15.90 -6.20 -2.42
N ARG A 138 16.80 -7.16 -2.70
CA ARG A 138 18.25 -6.92 -2.64
C ARG A 138 18.68 -6.00 -3.78
N LEU A 139 18.20 -6.25 -5.00
CA LEU A 139 18.50 -5.41 -6.17
C LEU A 139 17.97 -3.99 -5.99
N HIS A 140 16.72 -3.85 -5.53
CA HIS A 140 16.10 -2.56 -5.23
C HIS A 140 16.96 -1.75 -4.27
N ARG A 141 17.29 -2.31 -3.11
CA ARG A 141 18.12 -1.62 -2.10
C ARG A 141 19.54 -1.31 -2.57
N LEU A 142 20.14 -2.18 -3.40
CA LEU A 142 21.48 -1.95 -3.95
C LEU A 142 21.47 -0.77 -4.93
N LEU A 143 20.51 -0.73 -5.85
CA LEU A 143 20.39 0.35 -6.84
C LEU A 143 20.01 1.67 -6.17
N SER A 144 19.13 1.66 -5.17
CA SER A 144 18.74 2.86 -4.42
C SER A 144 19.83 3.39 -3.48
N ALA A 145 20.93 2.66 -3.27
CA ALA A 145 22.04 3.13 -2.44
C ALA A 145 23.00 4.04 -3.20
N ASP A 146 22.90 4.10 -4.53
CA ASP A 146 23.67 5.03 -5.36
C ASP A 146 23.18 6.48 -5.13
N PRO A 147 24.05 7.43 -4.75
CA PRO A 147 23.68 8.84 -4.60
C PRO A 147 23.14 9.50 -5.89
N ALA A 148 23.38 8.91 -7.06
CA ALA A 148 22.80 9.35 -8.34
C ALA A 148 21.36 8.87 -8.55
N HIS A 149 20.80 8.08 -7.62
CA HIS A 149 19.43 7.58 -7.66
C HIS A 149 18.62 8.06 -6.46
N ALA A 150 17.30 8.01 -6.60
CA ALA A 150 16.35 8.18 -5.51
C ALA A 150 15.67 6.85 -5.17
N GLY A 151 15.13 6.75 -3.95
CA GLY A 151 14.27 5.65 -3.54
C GLY A 151 13.13 6.18 -2.68
N THR A 152 12.00 5.45 -2.66
CA THR A 152 10.85 5.84 -1.84
C THR A 152 11.10 5.48 -0.39
N ARG A 153 11.16 6.48 0.50
CA ARG A 153 11.25 6.23 1.95
C ARG A 153 9.97 5.55 2.41
N PHE A 154 10.07 4.55 3.29
CA PHE A 154 8.92 3.84 3.84
C PHE A 154 7.85 4.77 4.43
N CYS A 155 8.26 5.86 5.11
CA CYS A 155 7.34 6.85 5.63
C CYS A 155 6.55 7.62 4.56
N ASN A 156 7.13 7.78 3.37
CA ASN A 156 6.46 8.38 2.21
C ASN A 156 5.54 7.36 1.53
N ALA A 157 5.93 6.07 1.50
CA ALA A 157 5.06 4.99 1.05
C ALA A 157 3.79 4.89 1.93
N LEU A 158 3.96 4.90 3.25
CA LEU A 158 2.87 4.88 4.24
C LEU A 158 1.98 6.14 4.23
N ASP A 159 2.54 7.30 3.90
CA ASP A 159 1.79 8.55 3.80
C ASP A 159 2.17 9.33 2.54
N PRO A 160 1.39 9.16 1.44
CA PRO A 160 1.72 9.75 0.15
C PRO A 160 1.49 11.26 0.09
N VAL A 161 0.88 11.88 1.10
CA VAL A 161 0.55 13.31 1.09
C VAL A 161 1.72 14.09 1.70
N PRO A 162 2.47 14.87 0.91
CA PRO A 162 3.56 15.68 1.45
C PRO A 162 3.03 16.72 2.44
N ALA A 163 3.83 17.04 3.45
CA ALA A 163 3.50 18.03 4.46
C ALA A 163 4.76 18.72 4.98
N SER A 164 4.62 19.99 5.36
CA SER A 164 5.66 20.77 6.02
C SER A 164 5.14 21.33 7.36
N PRO A 165 5.83 21.09 8.49
CA PRO A 165 7.02 20.24 8.66
C PRO A 165 6.72 18.74 8.47
N ASP A 166 7.72 17.98 7.99
CA ASP A 166 7.57 16.55 7.68
C ASP A 166 7.64 15.65 8.93
N TRP A 167 6.48 15.32 9.49
CA TRP A 167 6.34 14.40 10.63
C TRP A 167 6.19 12.92 10.23
N ARG A 168 6.22 12.57 8.94
CA ARG A 168 6.00 11.20 8.47
C ARG A 168 7.02 10.20 9.06
N PRO A 169 8.32 10.51 9.22
CA PRO A 169 9.29 9.60 9.83
C PRO A 169 8.92 9.20 11.26
N VAL A 170 8.50 10.17 12.08
CA VAL A 170 8.14 9.95 13.49
C VAL A 170 6.86 9.10 13.58
N LYS A 171 5.82 9.48 12.82
CA LYS A 171 4.55 8.72 12.77
C LYS A 171 4.79 7.28 12.31
N SER A 172 5.61 7.08 11.28
CA SER A 172 5.96 5.75 10.76
C SER A 172 6.74 4.92 11.77
N GLY A 173 7.61 5.55 12.56
CA GLY A 173 8.29 4.91 13.69
C GLY A 173 7.31 4.33 14.71
N PHE A 174 6.30 5.11 15.11
CA PHE A 174 5.25 4.65 16.02
C PHE A 174 4.38 3.54 15.41
N THR A 175 3.96 3.70 14.15
CA THR A 175 3.20 2.67 13.42
C THR A 175 3.96 1.35 13.36
N LEU A 176 5.25 1.39 13.03
CA LEU A 176 6.08 0.20 12.95
C LEU A 176 6.33 -0.44 14.32
N ALA A 177 6.45 0.37 15.38
CA ALA A 177 6.55 -0.15 16.75
C ALA A 177 5.27 -0.90 17.17
N LEU A 178 4.08 -0.39 16.81
CA LEU A 178 2.81 -1.09 17.05
C LEU A 178 2.69 -2.35 16.19
N ALA A 179 3.05 -2.27 14.90
CA ALA A 179 3.02 -3.40 13.99
C ALA A 179 3.89 -4.56 14.49
N ARG A 180 5.09 -4.26 15.02
CA ARG A 180 5.97 -5.26 15.65
C ARG A 180 5.38 -5.90 16.91
N ARG A 181 4.50 -5.22 17.64
CA ARG A 181 3.77 -5.83 18.76
C ARG A 181 2.68 -6.78 18.29
N ILE A 182 1.99 -6.42 17.21
CA ILE A 182 0.95 -7.26 16.59
C ILE A 182 1.60 -8.50 15.95
N ASN A 183 2.62 -8.29 15.12
CA ASN A 183 3.39 -9.34 14.46
C ASN A 183 4.88 -9.20 14.81
N PRO A 184 5.38 -9.93 15.83
CA PRO A 184 6.78 -9.88 16.24
C PRO A 184 7.75 -10.50 15.23
N TRP A 185 7.23 -11.21 14.22
CA TRP A 185 8.01 -11.79 13.11
C TRP A 185 8.02 -10.87 11.87
N LEU A 186 7.47 -9.66 11.96
CA LEU A 186 7.38 -8.74 10.82
C LEU A 186 8.74 -8.51 10.13
N ASP A 187 9.78 -8.22 10.91
CA ASP A 187 11.12 -7.92 10.37
C ASP A 187 11.83 -9.17 9.79
N THR A 188 11.37 -10.39 10.11
CA THR A 188 11.92 -11.61 9.47
C THR A 188 11.39 -11.79 8.06
N LEU A 189 10.20 -11.26 7.79
CA LEU A 189 9.57 -11.28 6.47
C LEU A 189 10.11 -10.13 5.63
N HIS A 190 10.12 -8.92 6.18
CA HIS A 190 10.62 -7.74 5.50
C HIS A 190 11.24 -6.73 6.50
N PRO A 191 12.55 -6.46 6.44
CA PRO A 191 13.19 -5.55 7.38
C PRO A 191 12.82 -4.09 7.11
N PHE A 192 11.79 -3.59 7.79
CA PHE A 192 11.32 -2.21 7.67
C PHE A 192 12.16 -1.23 8.47
N GLY A 193 12.24 0.02 7.98
CA GLY A 193 12.72 1.15 8.77
C GLY A 193 12.05 2.43 8.29
N ALA A 194 11.68 3.31 9.23
CA ALA A 194 10.82 4.47 8.94
C ALA A 194 11.29 5.32 7.74
N THR A 195 12.59 5.54 7.60
CA THR A 195 13.19 6.33 6.51
C THR A 195 13.96 5.49 5.50
N ARG A 196 13.96 4.16 5.64
CA ARG A 196 14.64 3.28 4.69
C ARG A 196 13.88 3.25 3.37
N VAL A 197 14.60 3.01 2.29
CA VAL A 197 13.97 2.78 0.98
C VAL A 197 13.15 1.49 1.04
N ASP A 198 11.92 1.58 0.54
CA ASP A 198 10.93 0.52 0.56
C ASP A 198 9.97 0.62 -0.64
N GLU A 199 9.09 -0.38 -0.75
CA GLU A 199 8.16 -0.60 -1.86
C GLU A 199 6.98 0.37 -1.82
N GLU A 200 6.50 0.78 -2.99
CA GLU A 200 5.36 1.70 -3.14
C GLU A 200 3.99 0.99 -3.04
N ILE A 201 3.96 -0.20 -2.43
CA ILE A 201 2.76 -1.05 -2.34
C ILE A 201 1.58 -0.30 -1.70
N SER A 202 1.84 0.52 -0.69
CA SER A 202 0.79 1.33 -0.02
C SER A 202 0.16 2.37 -0.94
N TRP A 203 0.88 2.91 -1.92
CA TRP A 203 0.30 3.85 -2.90
C TRP A 203 -0.71 3.14 -3.81
N LEU A 204 -0.38 1.92 -4.26
CA LEU A 204 -1.30 1.08 -5.03
C LEU A 204 -2.52 0.66 -4.19
N SER A 205 -2.31 0.30 -2.92
CA SER A 205 -3.42 0.00 -2.00
C SER A 205 -4.32 1.20 -1.74
N TYR A 206 -3.75 2.41 -1.64
CA TYR A 206 -4.56 3.63 -1.52
C TYR A 206 -5.34 3.97 -2.79
N ALA A 207 -4.99 3.39 -3.94
CA ALA A 207 -5.79 3.40 -5.15
C ALA A 207 -6.75 2.20 -5.24
N LEU A 208 -6.76 1.30 -4.25
CA LEU A 208 -7.53 0.07 -4.17
C LEU A 208 -7.14 -1.02 -5.17
N ASP A 209 -5.84 -1.16 -5.45
CA ASP A 209 -5.30 -2.38 -6.04
C ASP A 209 -5.24 -3.53 -5.01
N ALA A 210 -5.36 -4.78 -5.48
CA ALA A 210 -5.45 -5.96 -4.62
C ALA A 210 -4.13 -6.36 -3.92
N CYS A 211 -2.96 -5.96 -4.42
CA CYS A 211 -1.66 -6.53 -4.06
C CYS A 211 -1.34 -6.61 -2.56
N ALA A 212 -1.72 -5.59 -1.76
CA ALA A 212 -1.52 -5.64 -0.32
C ALA A 212 -2.66 -6.33 0.42
N TYR A 213 -3.87 -6.28 -0.12
CA TYR A 213 -5.07 -6.76 0.54
C TYR A 213 -5.16 -8.28 0.48
N GLU A 214 -4.80 -8.89 -0.65
CA GLU A 214 -4.78 -10.35 -0.81
C GLU A 214 -3.78 -11.04 0.12
N ALA A 215 -2.68 -10.37 0.44
CA ALA A 215 -1.67 -10.85 1.38
C ALA A 215 -2.17 -10.82 2.84
N GLN A 216 -3.22 -10.06 3.13
CA GLN A 216 -3.76 -9.84 4.47
C GLN A 216 -5.11 -10.54 4.70
N TRP A 217 -5.93 -10.64 3.66
CA TRP A 217 -7.33 -11.09 3.75
C TRP A 217 -7.63 -12.14 2.68
N ARG A 218 -8.58 -13.01 2.99
CA ARG A 218 -9.12 -13.96 2.00
C ARG A 218 -10.20 -13.28 1.18
N ILE A 219 -9.81 -12.64 0.07
CA ILE A 219 -10.70 -11.83 -0.78
C ILE A 219 -10.71 -12.28 -2.26
N PRO A 220 -10.90 -13.58 -2.55
CA PRO A 220 -10.73 -14.14 -3.89
C PRO A 220 -11.61 -13.48 -4.97
N SER A 221 -12.83 -13.05 -4.65
CA SER A 221 -13.72 -12.40 -5.62
C SER A 221 -13.20 -11.01 -6.02
N PHE A 222 -12.60 -10.28 -5.08
CA PHE A 222 -11.97 -8.99 -5.37
C PHE A 222 -10.67 -9.15 -6.17
N VAL A 223 -9.85 -10.15 -5.84
CA VAL A 223 -8.63 -10.46 -6.61
C VAL A 223 -8.95 -10.83 -8.05
N ALA A 224 -9.91 -11.74 -8.26
CA ALA A 224 -10.33 -12.13 -9.61
C ALA A 224 -10.88 -10.93 -10.42
N PHE A 225 -11.63 -10.03 -9.77
CA PHE A 225 -12.03 -8.77 -10.39
C PHE A 225 -10.81 -7.93 -10.79
N ASN A 226 -9.86 -7.72 -9.88
CA ASN A 226 -8.65 -6.92 -10.12
C ASN A 226 -7.81 -7.44 -11.30
N GLU A 227 -7.70 -8.76 -11.46
CA GLU A 227 -6.98 -9.41 -12.55
C GLU A 227 -7.64 -9.24 -13.92
N THR A 228 -8.95 -8.96 -13.95
CA THR A 228 -9.74 -8.86 -15.21
C THR A 228 -9.97 -7.42 -15.68
N VAL A 229 -9.78 -6.44 -14.81
CA VAL A 229 -10.03 -5.02 -15.11
C VAL A 229 -8.74 -4.32 -15.50
N ASP A 230 -8.85 -3.35 -16.41
CA ASP A 230 -7.76 -2.48 -16.81
C ASP A 230 -7.16 -1.74 -15.59
N PRO A 231 -5.87 -1.93 -15.27
CA PRO A 231 -5.22 -1.26 -14.14
C PRO A 231 -4.82 0.18 -14.43
N ALA A 232 -5.09 0.74 -15.63
CA ALA A 232 -4.69 2.10 -15.98
C ALA A 232 -5.13 3.20 -14.98
N PRO A 233 -6.36 3.19 -14.39
CA PRO A 233 -6.74 4.15 -13.35
C PRO A 233 -5.81 4.14 -12.13
N ILE A 234 -5.38 2.94 -11.69
CA ILE A 234 -4.45 2.75 -10.58
C ILE A 234 -3.10 3.39 -10.91
N TYR A 235 -2.57 3.12 -12.10
CA TYR A 235 -1.24 3.62 -12.48
C TYR A 235 -1.22 5.12 -12.80
N ARG A 236 -2.33 5.70 -13.28
CA ARG A 236 -2.47 7.16 -13.38
C ARG A 236 -2.40 7.82 -12.00
N GLU A 237 -3.09 7.28 -11.01
CA GLU A 237 -3.03 7.76 -9.63
C GLU A 237 -1.62 7.60 -9.04
N PHE A 238 -1.03 6.41 -9.18
CA PHE A 238 0.34 6.13 -8.79
C PHE A 238 1.34 7.14 -9.39
N ALA A 239 1.20 7.46 -10.68
CA ALA A 239 2.10 8.39 -11.35
C ALA A 239 2.00 9.82 -10.78
N ARG A 240 0.78 10.29 -10.46
CA ARG A 240 0.58 11.59 -9.80
C ARG A 240 1.21 11.61 -8.41
N ILE A 241 1.07 10.54 -7.63
CA ILE A 241 1.70 10.40 -6.31
C ILE A 241 3.23 10.41 -6.43
N LEU A 242 3.79 9.62 -7.36
CA LEU A 242 5.22 9.55 -7.59
C LEU A 242 5.82 10.92 -7.95
N ARG A 243 5.20 11.64 -8.88
CA ARG A 243 5.62 12.99 -9.28
C ARG A 243 5.55 13.98 -8.12
N SER A 244 4.46 13.92 -7.34
CA SER A 244 4.26 14.78 -6.17
C SER A 244 5.29 14.52 -5.07
N ASP A 245 5.61 13.25 -4.80
CA ASP A 245 6.64 12.88 -3.84
C ASP A 245 8.03 13.30 -4.34
N ALA A 246 8.32 13.13 -5.63
CA ALA A 246 9.61 13.53 -6.20
C ALA A 246 9.85 15.04 -6.12
N ALA A 247 8.82 15.84 -6.41
CA ALA A 247 8.83 17.28 -6.25
C ALA A 247 9.04 17.69 -4.78
N ALA A 248 8.24 17.12 -3.87
CA ALA A 248 8.30 17.48 -2.44
C ALA A 248 9.61 17.05 -1.76
N MET A 249 10.27 16.01 -2.28
CA MET A 249 11.56 15.52 -1.79
C MET A 249 12.75 16.19 -2.48
N ASP A 250 12.52 17.12 -3.41
CA ASP A 250 13.55 17.81 -4.20
C ASP A 250 14.49 16.82 -4.91
N ASN A 251 13.92 15.77 -5.50
CA ASN A 251 14.68 14.69 -6.14
C ASN A 251 14.12 14.24 -7.50
N ALA A 252 13.31 15.08 -8.15
CA ALA A 252 12.70 14.80 -9.45
C ALA A 252 13.72 14.51 -10.56
N GLU A 253 14.90 15.13 -10.51
CA GLU A 253 16.00 14.92 -11.46
C GLU A 253 16.76 13.60 -11.27
N LEU A 254 16.55 12.90 -10.15
CA LEU A 254 17.22 11.63 -9.86
C LEU A 254 16.32 10.47 -10.28
N PRO A 255 16.82 9.51 -11.09
CA PRO A 255 16.06 8.31 -11.39
C PRO A 255 15.64 7.59 -10.11
N ARG A 256 14.33 7.41 -9.95
CA ARG A 256 13.82 6.66 -8.81
C ARG A 256 13.86 5.17 -9.10
N VAL A 257 14.43 4.42 -8.17
CA VAL A 257 14.38 2.95 -8.20
C VAL A 257 13.09 2.49 -7.53
N LEU A 258 12.19 1.94 -8.34
CA LEU A 258 10.88 1.43 -7.95
C LEU A 258 10.92 -0.09 -7.82
N LYS A 259 10.16 -0.63 -6.85
CA LYS A 259 9.94 -2.08 -6.75
C LYS A 259 8.61 -2.35 -6.05
N CYS A 260 7.79 -3.18 -6.67
CA CYS A 260 6.59 -3.76 -6.08
C CYS A 260 6.28 -5.05 -6.87
N PRO A 261 5.82 -6.15 -6.23
CA PRO A 261 5.41 -7.35 -6.96
C PRO A 261 4.41 -7.05 -8.08
N GLN A 262 3.46 -6.14 -7.81
CA GLN A 262 2.38 -5.74 -8.72
C GLN A 262 2.86 -5.14 -10.04
N TYR A 263 4.07 -4.56 -10.08
CA TYR A 263 4.64 -4.04 -11.33
C TYR A 263 4.90 -5.12 -12.36
N SER A 264 5.11 -6.37 -11.94
CA SER A 264 5.31 -7.48 -12.87
C SER A 264 4.00 -7.89 -13.55
N GLU A 265 2.86 -7.72 -12.89
CA GLU A 265 1.54 -8.09 -13.40
C GLU A 265 0.94 -7.01 -14.29
N ALA A 266 1.13 -5.74 -13.92
CA ALA A 266 0.59 -4.59 -14.64
C ALA A 266 1.68 -3.73 -15.31
N LEU A 267 2.75 -4.39 -15.76
CA LEU A 267 3.88 -3.72 -16.41
C LEU A 267 3.47 -2.82 -17.60
N PRO A 268 2.54 -3.22 -18.49
CA PRO A 268 2.11 -2.36 -19.59
C PRO A 268 1.52 -1.03 -19.10
N ALA A 269 0.62 -1.05 -18.11
CA ALA A 269 0.01 0.16 -17.57
C ALA A 269 1.02 1.06 -16.84
N LEU A 270 2.04 0.48 -16.19
CA LEU A 270 3.15 1.25 -15.62
C LEU A 270 3.97 1.94 -16.72
N LEU A 271 4.30 1.23 -17.80
CA LEU A 271 5.09 1.75 -18.93
C LEU A 271 4.34 2.81 -19.73
N GLU A 272 3.00 2.77 -19.78
CA GLU A 272 2.21 3.88 -20.35
C GLU A 272 2.42 5.20 -19.61
N GLN A 273 2.64 5.16 -18.29
CA GLN A 273 2.92 6.35 -17.50
C GLN A 273 4.39 6.79 -17.56
N PHE A 274 5.29 5.82 -17.79
CA PHE A 274 6.74 6.02 -17.82
C PHE A 274 7.37 5.24 -18.99
N PRO A 275 7.18 5.69 -20.24
CA PRO A 275 7.61 4.94 -21.43
C PRO A 275 9.14 4.77 -21.51
N ASP A 276 9.89 5.71 -20.94
CA ASP A 276 11.35 5.67 -20.90
C ASP A 276 11.90 4.93 -19.67
N ALA A 277 11.04 4.27 -18.89
CA ALA A 277 11.47 3.53 -17.71
C ALA A 277 12.46 2.41 -18.08
N ARG A 278 13.50 2.25 -17.25
CA ARG A 278 14.48 1.17 -17.40
C ARG A 278 14.04 -0.02 -16.58
N ILE A 279 13.88 -1.17 -17.20
CA ILE A 279 13.42 -2.39 -16.53
C ILE A 279 14.61 -3.25 -16.12
N VAL A 280 14.66 -3.62 -14.85
CA VAL A 280 15.61 -4.59 -14.30
C VAL A 280 14.83 -5.84 -13.92
N LEU A 281 15.00 -6.91 -14.70
CA LEU A 281 14.33 -8.19 -14.47
C LEU A 281 15.18 -9.08 -13.56
N ALA A 282 14.68 -9.37 -12.36
CA ALA A 282 15.26 -10.37 -11.47
C ALA A 282 14.72 -11.75 -11.82
N GLN A 283 15.61 -12.67 -12.22
CA GLN A 283 15.26 -14.04 -12.53
C GLN A 283 15.87 -15.00 -11.51
N ARG A 284 15.09 -16.02 -11.16
CA ARG A 284 15.51 -17.16 -10.34
C ARG A 284 14.82 -18.40 -10.89
N ASP A 285 15.46 -19.54 -10.72
CA ASP A 285 14.88 -20.84 -11.05
C ASP A 285 13.45 -20.98 -10.48
N HIS A 286 12.53 -21.48 -11.31
CA HIS A 286 11.10 -21.50 -11.02
C HIS A 286 10.76 -22.43 -9.84
N GLU A 287 11.36 -23.61 -9.80
CA GLU A 287 11.16 -24.58 -8.71
C GLU A 287 11.67 -24.00 -7.39
N ALA A 288 12.86 -23.38 -7.41
CA ALA A 288 13.41 -22.70 -6.24
C ALA A 288 12.57 -21.50 -5.76
N VAL A 289 11.89 -20.79 -6.67
CA VAL A 289 10.94 -19.73 -6.31
C VAL A 289 9.69 -20.33 -5.66
N LEU A 290 9.12 -21.38 -6.24
CA LEU A 290 7.93 -22.05 -5.72
C LEU A 290 8.15 -22.59 -4.31
N GLU A 291 9.22 -23.37 -4.11
CA GLU A 291 9.58 -23.91 -2.80
C GLU A 291 9.76 -22.79 -1.76
N SER A 292 10.47 -21.72 -2.13
CA SER A 292 10.70 -20.59 -1.24
C SER A 292 9.41 -19.83 -0.92
N SER A 293 8.47 -19.74 -1.85
CA SER A 293 7.18 -19.04 -1.65
C SER A 293 6.27 -19.85 -0.72
N VAL A 294 6.19 -21.18 -0.90
CA VAL A 294 5.43 -22.06 0.00
C VAL A 294 5.97 -22.01 1.43
N SER A 295 7.29 -21.93 1.62
CA SER A 295 7.89 -21.84 2.97
C SER A 295 7.59 -20.53 3.73
N MET A 296 7.11 -19.50 3.04
CA MET A 296 6.88 -18.17 3.61
C MET A 296 5.53 -18.08 4.34
N VAL A 297 4.53 -18.84 3.85
CA VAL A 297 3.16 -18.88 4.37
C VAL A 297 3.16 -19.44 5.79
#